data_AF-A0A9J7YU82-F1
#
_entry.id   AF-A0A9J7YU82-F1
#
_cell.length_a   1.000
_cell.length_b   1.000
_cell.length_c   1.000
_cell.angle_alpha   90.00
_cell.angle_beta   90.00
_cell.angle_gamma   90.00
#
_symmetry.space_group_name_H-M   'P 1'
#
loop_
_entity.id
_entity.type
_entity.pdbx_description
1 polymer ?
#
loop_
_entity_poly.entity_id
_entity_poly.type
_entity_poly.pdbx_seq_one_letter_code
_entity_poly.pdbx_strand_id
1 'polypeptide(L)'
;MKDQTLSREIQEFVKSKTCSVNRLSPGHCSTIAYMLQISEEVLDEFDLKKYNTSDEGRRRLIPAVVSCRKALLAGCNLTDQCCESLSSSLQSPNSLRELDLSHNNLQDLGVKLLSDGLKSSHCQLNVLGLSGCMVTEEGCCFLASALSSNPSHLRELDLSYNHPGQSLVKLLSDPNYRVNKHKYVQH
;
A
#
# COMPACT_ATOMS: atom_id res chain seq x y z
N MET A 1 3.21 30.25 9.26
CA MET A 1 3.31 29.79 10.65
C MET A 1 2.68 28.41 10.68
N LYS A 2 3.47 27.36 10.93
CA LYS A 2 3.01 25.97 10.93
C LYS A 2 2.20 25.73 12.19
N ASP A 3 0.96 25.25 12.07
CA ASP A 3 0.12 24.96 13.22
C ASP A 3 0.42 23.56 13.76
N GLN A 4 1.52 23.47 14.49
CA GLN A 4 1.93 22.26 15.20
C GLN A 4 0.86 21.80 16.21
N THR A 5 -0.01 22.70 16.66
CA THR A 5 -1.10 22.40 17.60
C THR A 5 -2.17 21.57 16.91
N LEU A 6 -2.62 21.99 15.72
CA LEU A 6 -3.63 21.28 14.93
C LEU A 6 -3.18 19.86 14.57
N SER A 7 -1.92 19.69 14.18
CA SER A 7 -1.38 18.36 13.86
C SER A 7 -1.41 17.43 15.09
N ARG A 8 -1.03 17.93 16.27
CA ARG A 8 -1.10 17.17 17.52
C ARG A 8 -2.53 16.79 17.88
N GLU A 9 -3.48 17.72 17.75
CA GLU A 9 -4.90 17.46 18.02
C GLU A 9 -5.48 16.39 17.08
N ILE A 10 -5.13 16.45 15.79
CA ILE A 10 -5.49 15.42 14.81
C ILE A 10 -4.95 14.06 15.24
N GLN A 11 -3.67 13.99 15.66
CA GLN A 11 -3.05 12.73 16.08
C GLN A 11 -3.69 12.16 17.35
N GLU A 12 -3.98 12.99 18.35
CA GLU A 12 -4.67 12.58 19.58
C GLU A 12 -6.08 12.06 19.26
N PHE A 13 -6.81 12.76 18.38
CA PHE A 13 -8.13 12.31 17.92
C PHE A 13 -8.04 10.97 17.20
N VAL A 14 -7.13 10.80 16.23
CA VAL A 14 -6.97 9.55 15.48
C VAL A 14 -6.59 8.40 16.42
N LYS A 15 -5.65 8.62 17.34
CA LYS A 15 -5.28 7.63 18.37
C LYS A 15 -6.49 7.23 19.23
N SER A 16 -7.31 8.19 19.65
CA SER A 16 -8.54 7.90 20.40
C SER A 16 -9.52 6.99 19.63
N LYS A 17 -9.59 7.13 18.29
CA LYS A 17 -10.45 6.30 17.44
C LYS A 17 -9.89 4.91 17.21
N THR A 18 -8.57 4.75 17.14
CA THR A 18 -7.94 3.41 17.05
C THR A 18 -8.09 2.59 18.33
N CYS A 19 -8.20 3.25 19.49
CA CYS A 19 -8.41 2.57 20.78
C CYS A 19 -9.90 2.35 21.12
N SER A 20 -10.82 2.84 20.29
CA SER A 20 -12.26 2.77 20.54
C SER A 20 -12.83 1.42 20.11
N VAL A 21 -13.61 0.80 20.99
CA VAL A 21 -14.41 -0.40 20.68
C VAL A 21 -15.56 -0.11 19.70
N ASN A 22 -16.04 1.14 19.62
CA ASN A 22 -17.16 1.49 18.76
C ASN A 22 -16.78 1.42 17.28
N ARG A 23 -17.64 0.79 16.49
CA ARG A 23 -17.48 0.68 15.03
C ARG A 23 -17.60 2.05 14.37
N LEU A 24 -16.56 2.47 13.66
CA LEU A 24 -16.55 3.71 12.88
C LEU A 24 -17.46 3.57 11.67
N SER A 25 -18.33 4.55 11.48
CA SER A 25 -19.07 4.66 10.22
C SER A 25 -18.12 5.01 9.05
N PRO A 26 -18.50 4.70 7.82
CA PRO A 26 -17.72 5.12 6.66
C PRO A 26 -17.49 6.64 6.57
N GLY A 27 -18.41 7.46 7.07
CA GLY A 27 -18.22 8.92 7.15
C GLY A 27 -17.07 9.32 8.09
N HIS A 28 -16.99 8.69 9.28
CA HIS A 28 -15.86 8.90 10.19
C HIS A 28 -14.52 8.52 9.53
N CYS A 29 -14.51 7.46 8.72
CA CYS A 29 -13.34 7.01 7.99
C CYS A 29 -12.85 8.04 6.98
N SER A 30 -13.76 8.66 6.22
CA SER A 30 -13.42 9.79 5.34
C SER A 30 -12.86 10.98 6.10
N THR A 31 -13.46 11.33 7.24
CA THR A 31 -12.96 12.43 8.08
C THR A 31 -11.55 12.15 8.59
N ILE A 32 -11.28 10.93 9.08
CA ILE A 32 -9.94 10.52 9.53
C ILE A 32 -8.94 10.58 8.38
N ALA A 33 -9.29 10.05 7.20
CA ALA A 33 -8.40 10.08 6.04
C ALA A 33 -8.08 11.51 5.61
N TYR A 34 -9.06 12.41 5.64
CA TYR A 34 -8.85 13.83 5.34
C TYR A 34 -7.96 14.49 6.39
N MET A 35 -8.24 14.28 7.69
CA MET A 35 -7.44 14.82 8.79
C MET A 35 -5.98 14.39 8.70
N LEU A 36 -5.71 13.11 8.39
CA LEU A 36 -4.35 12.62 8.21
C LEU A 36 -3.66 13.23 6.99
N GLN A 37 -4.37 13.49 5.89
CA GLN A 37 -3.81 14.11 4.69
C GLN A 37 -3.44 15.58 4.89
N ILE A 38 -4.20 16.32 5.69
CA ILE A 38 -3.90 17.73 5.98
C ILE A 38 -2.89 17.91 7.13
N SER A 39 -2.57 16.83 7.85
CA SER A 39 -1.56 16.85 8.91
C SER A 39 -0.17 16.99 8.29
N GLU A 40 0.65 17.89 8.82
CA GLU A 40 2.08 17.98 8.44
C GLU A 40 2.90 16.84 9.07
N GLU A 41 2.33 16.11 10.04
CA GLU A 41 3.00 15.04 10.75
C GLU A 41 2.85 13.71 10.01
N VAL A 42 3.99 13.10 9.68
CA VAL A 42 4.03 11.80 9.02
C VAL A 42 3.92 10.71 10.08
N LEU A 43 2.92 9.84 9.93
CA LEU A 43 2.77 8.64 10.76
C LEU A 43 3.92 7.66 10.50
N ASP A 44 4.49 7.07 11.55
CA ASP A 44 5.44 5.98 11.38
C ASP A 44 4.75 4.74 10.78
N GLU A 45 3.55 4.41 11.28
CA GLU A 45 2.78 3.25 10.83
C GLU A 45 1.28 3.56 10.77
N PHE A 46 0.67 3.23 9.64
CA PHE A 46 -0.77 3.21 9.43
C PHE A 46 -1.24 1.76 9.30
N ASP A 47 -1.88 1.24 10.35
CA ASP A 47 -2.44 -0.11 10.36
C ASP A 47 -3.97 -0.03 10.22
N LEU A 48 -4.47 -0.46 9.06
CA LEU A 48 -5.88 -0.38 8.73
C LEU A 48 -6.74 -1.28 9.63
N LYS A 49 -6.18 -2.36 10.20
CA LYS A 49 -6.91 -3.25 11.12
C LYS A 49 -7.19 -2.60 12.47
N LYS A 50 -6.44 -1.55 12.86
CA LYS A 50 -6.72 -0.78 14.09
C LYS A 50 -8.04 0.01 14.00
N TYR A 51 -8.61 0.18 12.80
CA TYR A 51 -9.88 0.85 12.60
C TYR A 51 -11.01 -0.16 12.49
N ASN A 52 -11.82 -0.27 13.55
CA ASN A 52 -13.04 -1.09 13.53
C ASN A 52 -14.10 -0.47 12.62
N THR A 53 -14.18 -0.89 11.35
CA THR A 53 -15.13 -0.33 10.37
C THR A 53 -15.57 -1.38 9.31
N SER A 54 -16.46 -1.00 8.40
CA SER A 54 -16.89 -1.82 7.26
C SER A 54 -15.86 -1.81 6.13
N ASP A 55 -16.02 -2.66 5.12
CA ASP A 55 -15.17 -2.64 3.93
C ASP A 55 -15.23 -1.28 3.21
N GLU A 56 -16.40 -0.62 3.18
CA GLU A 56 -16.51 0.75 2.67
C GLU A 56 -15.72 1.77 3.53
N GLY A 57 -15.75 1.64 4.85
CA GLY A 57 -14.93 2.46 5.73
C GLY A 57 -13.44 2.24 5.52
N ARG A 58 -13.02 0.99 5.35
CA ARG A 58 -11.63 0.63 4.99
C ARG A 58 -11.21 1.28 3.68
N ARG A 59 -12.05 1.21 2.64
CA ARG A 59 -11.81 1.90 1.36
C ARG A 59 -11.65 3.41 1.53
N ARG A 60 -12.47 4.05 2.38
CA ARG A 60 -12.39 5.48 2.67
C ARG A 60 -11.14 5.90 3.44
N LEU A 61 -10.46 4.96 4.10
CA LEU A 61 -9.20 5.19 4.79
C LEU A 61 -7.97 5.06 3.89
N ILE A 62 -8.08 4.42 2.72
CA ILE A 62 -6.94 4.19 1.81
C ILE A 62 -6.15 5.45 1.46
N PRO A 63 -6.76 6.63 1.21
CA PRO A 63 -6.00 7.84 0.91
C PRO A 63 -5.03 8.27 2.04
N ALA A 64 -5.23 7.81 3.28
CA ALA A 64 -4.35 8.14 4.40
C ALA A 64 -2.94 7.55 4.27
N VAL A 65 -2.71 6.61 3.35
CA VAL A 65 -1.38 5.99 3.15
C VAL A 65 -0.31 7.01 2.74
N VAL A 66 -0.68 8.12 2.10
CA VAL A 66 0.28 9.18 1.72
C VAL A 66 0.94 9.84 2.93
N SER A 67 0.26 9.80 4.07
CA SER A 67 0.66 10.44 5.32
C SER A 67 1.46 9.52 6.25
N CYS A 68 1.93 8.37 5.77
CA CYS A 68 2.68 7.42 6.60
C CYS A 68 3.98 6.92 5.94
N ARG A 69 4.88 6.39 6.76
CA ARG A 69 6.09 5.68 6.29
C ARG A 69 5.81 4.22 6.01
N LYS A 70 4.93 3.60 6.78
CA LYS A 70 4.57 2.18 6.66
C LYS A 70 3.06 2.01 6.69
N ALA A 71 2.50 1.34 5.69
CA ALA A 71 1.08 1.00 5.62
C ALA A 71 0.89 -0.52 5.73
N LEU A 72 0.15 -0.96 6.75
CA LEU A 72 -0.23 -2.35 6.98
C LEU A 72 -1.69 -2.54 6.56
N LEU A 73 -1.88 -3.07 5.35
CA LEU A 73 -3.19 -3.29 4.73
C LEU A 73 -3.47 -4.78 4.49
N ALA A 74 -2.63 -5.68 5.00
CA ALA A 74 -2.75 -7.11 4.75
C ALA A 74 -4.06 -7.68 5.33
N GLY A 75 -4.75 -8.55 4.59
CA GLY A 75 -5.98 -9.20 5.04
C GLY A 75 -7.10 -8.20 5.39
N CYS A 76 -7.22 -7.12 4.62
CA CYS A 76 -8.20 -6.06 4.84
C CYS A 76 -9.42 -6.15 3.91
N ASN A 77 -9.60 -7.25 3.18
CA ASN A 77 -10.63 -7.43 2.15
C ASN A 77 -10.58 -6.37 1.05
N LEU A 78 -9.38 -5.91 0.71
CA LEU A 78 -9.19 -4.97 -0.40
C LEU A 78 -9.30 -5.70 -1.74
N THR A 79 -9.81 -4.99 -2.73
CA THR A 79 -9.93 -5.44 -4.13
C THR A 79 -9.20 -4.46 -5.05
N ASP A 80 -9.15 -4.78 -6.33
CA ASP A 80 -8.63 -3.93 -7.41
C ASP A 80 -9.15 -2.48 -7.37
N GLN A 81 -10.39 -2.26 -6.92
CA GLN A 81 -10.99 -0.93 -6.76
C GLN A 81 -10.20 0.00 -5.82
N CYS A 82 -9.46 -0.57 -4.86
CA CYS A 82 -8.63 0.22 -3.93
C CYS A 82 -7.30 0.63 -4.58
N CYS A 83 -6.85 -0.11 -5.60
CA CYS A 83 -5.56 0.09 -6.22
C CYS A 83 -5.49 1.38 -7.05
N GLU A 84 -6.61 1.94 -7.51
CA GLU A 84 -6.64 3.25 -8.15
C GLU A 84 -6.25 4.36 -7.15
N SER A 85 -6.80 4.31 -5.93
CA SER A 85 -6.46 5.27 -4.87
C SER A 85 -5.02 5.08 -4.38
N LEU A 86 -4.55 3.83 -4.24
CA LEU A 86 -3.16 3.54 -3.90
C LEU A 86 -2.19 3.99 -5.00
N SER A 87 -2.51 3.75 -6.27
CA SER A 87 -1.71 4.21 -7.41
C SER A 87 -1.61 5.73 -7.42
N SER A 88 -2.73 6.44 -7.25
CA SER A 88 -2.75 7.91 -7.14
C SER A 88 -1.88 8.40 -5.97
N SER A 89 -1.89 7.67 -4.85
CA SER A 89 -1.07 7.96 -3.67
C SER A 89 0.43 7.80 -3.94
N LEU A 90 0.82 6.79 -4.72
CA LEU A 90 2.22 6.57 -5.13
C LEU A 90 2.68 7.59 -6.19
N GLN A 91 1.75 8.14 -6.97
CA GLN A 91 2.04 9.12 -8.01
C GLN A 91 2.21 10.54 -7.47
N SER A 92 1.75 10.83 -6.25
CA SER A 92 1.90 12.13 -5.61
C SER A 92 3.06 12.14 -4.60
N PRO A 93 3.56 13.31 -4.18
CA PRO A 93 4.54 13.39 -3.10
C PRO A 93 4.02 12.71 -1.83
N ASN A 94 4.73 11.67 -1.37
CA ASN A 94 4.35 10.87 -0.21
C ASN A 94 5.60 10.49 0.60
N SER A 95 5.38 10.00 1.83
CA SER A 95 6.45 9.53 2.71
C SER A 95 6.56 8.01 2.79
N LEU A 96 5.78 7.28 1.98
CA LEU A 96 5.59 5.84 2.09
C LEU A 96 6.83 5.09 1.64
N ARG A 97 7.34 4.21 2.52
CA ARG A 97 8.51 3.35 2.33
C ARG A 97 8.16 1.87 2.34
N GLU A 98 7.12 1.49 3.08
CA GLU A 98 6.68 0.10 3.20
C GLU A 98 5.17 -0.01 3.01
N LEU A 99 4.75 -0.91 2.13
CA LEU A 99 3.34 -1.18 1.85
C LEU A 99 3.10 -2.68 1.85
N ASP A 100 2.35 -3.15 2.85
CA ASP A 100 1.94 -4.55 2.92
C ASP A 100 0.47 -4.68 2.51
N LEU A 101 0.24 -5.27 1.34
CA LEU A 101 -1.08 -5.54 0.76
C LEU A 101 -1.42 -7.04 0.79
N SER A 102 -0.63 -7.86 1.47
CA SER A 102 -0.74 -9.32 1.44
C SER A 102 -2.14 -9.83 1.82
N HIS A 103 -2.56 -10.97 1.26
CA HIS A 103 -3.84 -11.61 1.54
C HIS A 103 -5.06 -10.71 1.23
N ASN A 104 -5.03 -9.98 0.10
CA ASN A 104 -6.15 -9.23 -0.44
C ASN A 104 -6.47 -9.69 -1.87
N ASN A 105 -7.72 -9.59 -2.32
CA ASN A 105 -8.11 -10.09 -3.65
C ASN A 105 -7.87 -9.04 -4.75
N LEU A 106 -6.60 -8.63 -4.94
CA LEU A 106 -6.24 -7.56 -5.87
C LEU A 106 -6.25 -8.00 -7.33
N GLN A 107 -5.87 -9.27 -7.59
CA GLN A 107 -5.75 -9.84 -8.94
C GLN A 107 -4.83 -9.03 -9.86
N ASP A 108 -4.75 -9.41 -11.14
CA ASP A 108 -3.86 -8.76 -12.10
C ASP A 108 -4.24 -7.31 -12.40
N LEU A 109 -5.54 -6.97 -12.37
CA LEU A 109 -6.01 -5.61 -12.57
C LEU A 109 -5.54 -4.67 -11.45
N GLY A 110 -5.66 -5.10 -10.18
CA GLY A 110 -5.15 -4.33 -9.05
C GLY A 110 -3.64 -4.14 -9.13
N VAL A 111 -2.90 -5.18 -9.54
CA VAL A 111 -1.44 -5.11 -9.71
C VAL A 111 -1.04 -4.20 -10.88
N LYS A 112 -1.81 -4.18 -11.98
CA LYS A 112 -1.60 -3.25 -13.08
C LYS A 112 -1.67 -1.79 -12.62
N LEU A 113 -2.73 -1.45 -11.88
CA LEU A 113 -2.92 -0.10 -11.33
C LEU A 113 -1.78 0.29 -10.38
N LEU A 114 -1.39 -0.60 -9.48
CA LEU A 114 -0.23 -0.38 -8.60
C LEU A 114 1.06 -0.19 -9.39
N SER A 115 1.26 -0.98 -10.44
CA SER A 115 2.44 -0.90 -11.31
C SER A 115 2.53 0.47 -11.97
N ASP A 116 1.42 1.07 -12.39
CA ASP A 116 1.43 2.43 -12.93
C ASP A 116 1.84 3.48 -11.89
N GLY A 117 1.49 3.29 -10.61
CA GLY A 117 1.94 4.13 -9.51
C GLY A 117 3.43 3.97 -9.20
N LEU A 118 3.95 2.74 -9.26
CA LEU A 118 5.37 2.43 -9.04
C LEU A 118 6.31 3.07 -10.09
N LYS A 119 5.79 3.39 -11.28
CA LYS A 119 6.56 4.07 -12.35
C LYS A 119 6.84 5.55 -12.05
N SER A 120 6.08 6.15 -11.14
CA SER A 120 6.21 7.57 -10.81
C SER A 120 7.57 7.89 -10.18
N SER A 121 8.14 9.03 -10.55
CA SER A 121 9.33 9.59 -9.88
C SER A 121 9.07 9.99 -8.42
N HIS A 122 7.80 10.17 -8.05
CA HIS A 122 7.38 10.40 -6.66
C HIS A 122 7.29 9.12 -5.83
N CYS A 123 7.31 7.94 -6.46
CA CYS A 123 7.25 6.68 -5.74
C CYS A 123 8.56 6.46 -4.98
N GLN A 124 8.48 6.33 -3.66
CA GLN A 124 9.61 6.24 -2.74
C GLN A 124 9.66 4.90 -2.00
N LEU A 125 8.83 3.95 -2.44
CA LEU A 125 8.60 2.66 -1.80
C LEU A 125 9.84 1.77 -1.86
N ASN A 126 10.21 1.18 -0.72
CA ASN A 126 11.31 0.24 -0.57
C ASN A 126 10.84 -1.20 -0.40
N VAL A 127 9.69 -1.41 0.25
CA VAL A 127 9.14 -2.75 0.51
C VAL A 127 7.69 -2.81 0.02
N LEU A 128 7.38 -3.84 -0.77
CA LEU A 128 6.03 -4.13 -1.25
C LEU A 128 5.67 -5.58 -0.96
N GLY A 129 4.65 -5.79 -0.13
CA GLY A 129 4.06 -7.12 0.14
C GLY A 129 2.83 -7.34 -0.72
N LEU A 130 2.85 -8.37 -1.56
CA LEU A 130 1.73 -8.81 -2.40
C LEU A 130 1.48 -10.32 -2.24
N SER A 131 1.88 -10.89 -1.10
CA SER A 131 1.72 -12.32 -0.84
C SER A 131 0.24 -12.72 -0.86
N GLY A 132 -0.13 -13.79 -1.56
CA GLY A 132 -1.51 -14.28 -1.54
C GLY A 132 -2.54 -13.30 -2.12
N CYS A 133 -2.18 -12.53 -3.16
CA CYS A 133 -3.02 -11.50 -3.77
C CYS A 133 -3.78 -11.94 -5.04
N MET A 134 -3.80 -13.25 -5.33
CA MET A 134 -4.36 -13.83 -6.55
C MET A 134 -3.71 -13.31 -7.84
N VAL A 135 -2.41 -12.99 -7.78
CA VAL A 135 -1.65 -12.49 -8.93
C VAL A 135 -1.26 -13.65 -9.83
N THR A 136 -1.45 -13.48 -11.14
CA THR A 136 -1.02 -14.43 -12.17
C THR A 136 0.23 -13.92 -12.90
N GLU A 137 0.68 -14.67 -13.91
CA GLU A 137 1.77 -14.27 -14.80
C GLU A 137 1.54 -12.89 -15.46
N GLU A 138 0.29 -12.54 -15.77
CA GLU A 138 -0.04 -11.24 -16.38
C GLU A 138 0.23 -10.07 -15.41
N GLY A 139 -0.25 -10.18 -14.16
CA GLY A 139 0.02 -9.17 -13.13
C GLY A 139 1.51 -9.00 -12.87
N CYS A 140 2.25 -10.10 -12.87
CA CYS A 140 3.68 -10.08 -12.72
C CYS A 140 4.42 -9.41 -13.89
N CYS A 141 3.91 -9.51 -15.13
CA CYS A 141 4.42 -8.75 -16.28
C CYS A 141 4.25 -7.23 -16.10
N PHE A 142 3.17 -6.77 -15.45
CA PHE A 142 3.01 -5.35 -15.15
C PHE A 142 4.04 -4.85 -14.12
N LEU A 143 4.26 -5.61 -13.04
CA LEU A 143 5.27 -5.28 -12.02
C LEU A 143 6.68 -5.22 -12.62
N ALA A 144 7.02 -6.25 -13.39
CA ALA A 144 8.24 -6.35 -14.17
C ALA A 144 8.55 -5.10 -15.00
N SER A 145 7.55 -4.66 -15.78
CA SER A 145 7.64 -3.45 -16.59
C SER A 145 7.87 -2.21 -15.72
N ALA A 146 7.11 -2.05 -14.63
CA ALA A 146 7.27 -0.91 -13.72
C ALA A 146 8.68 -0.85 -13.11
N LEU A 147 9.19 -1.99 -12.62
CA LEU A 147 10.52 -2.09 -12.02
C LEU A 147 11.67 -1.85 -13.01
N SER A 148 11.43 -2.05 -14.31
CA SER A 148 12.40 -1.78 -15.38
C SER A 148 12.43 -0.32 -15.86
N SER A 149 11.35 0.43 -15.62
CA SER A 149 11.09 1.70 -16.32
C SER A 149 11.75 2.95 -15.71
N ASN A 150 12.35 2.84 -14.52
CA ASN A 150 13.06 3.89 -13.79
C ASN A 150 13.96 3.24 -12.72
N PRO A 151 14.96 3.92 -12.12
CA PRO A 151 15.61 3.38 -10.93
C PRO A 151 14.58 3.28 -9.81
N SER A 152 13.96 2.10 -9.70
CA SER A 152 13.03 1.80 -8.64
C SER A 152 13.76 1.91 -7.31
N HIS A 153 13.13 2.58 -6.34
CA HIS A 153 13.60 2.54 -4.95
C HIS A 153 13.22 1.22 -4.27
N LEU A 154 12.44 0.37 -4.92
CA LEU A 154 11.99 -0.91 -4.36
C LEU A 154 13.20 -1.82 -4.18
N ARG A 155 13.33 -2.34 -2.96
CA ARG A 155 14.40 -3.23 -2.52
C ARG A 155 13.87 -4.58 -2.10
N GLU A 156 12.60 -4.68 -1.71
CA GLU A 156 11.98 -5.94 -1.30
C GLU A 156 10.59 -6.06 -1.92
N LEU A 157 10.32 -7.22 -2.51
CA LEU A 157 9.04 -7.57 -3.11
C LEU A 157 8.69 -8.99 -2.70
N ASP A 158 7.58 -9.15 -1.99
CA ASP A 158 7.03 -10.45 -1.65
C ASP A 158 5.85 -10.78 -2.59
N LEU A 159 6.00 -11.84 -3.36
CA LEU A 159 4.98 -12.41 -4.26
C LEU A 159 4.64 -13.85 -3.88
N SER A 160 4.97 -14.31 -2.68
CA SER A 160 4.63 -15.66 -2.19
C SER A 160 3.13 -15.95 -2.30
N TYR A 161 2.76 -17.23 -2.37
CA TYR A 161 1.35 -17.65 -2.44
C TYR A 161 0.54 -17.02 -3.61
N ASN A 162 1.20 -16.68 -4.71
CA ASN A 162 0.57 -16.29 -5.98
C ASN A 162 0.82 -17.34 -7.08
N HIS A 163 0.32 -17.08 -8.30
CA HIS A 163 0.45 -17.96 -9.46
C HIS A 163 1.27 -17.32 -10.60
N PRO A 164 2.54 -16.92 -10.36
CA PRO A 164 3.32 -16.09 -11.29
C PRO A 164 3.70 -16.74 -12.64
N GLY A 165 3.34 -18.01 -12.87
CA GLY A 165 3.77 -18.77 -14.05
C GLY A 165 5.30 -19.00 -14.11
N GLN A 166 5.77 -19.59 -15.21
CA GLN A 166 7.21 -19.86 -15.41
C GLN A 166 8.00 -18.66 -15.95
N SER A 167 7.35 -17.73 -16.66
CA SER A 167 8.04 -16.61 -17.31
C SER A 167 8.56 -15.56 -16.32
N LEU A 168 7.87 -15.37 -15.18
CA LEU A 168 8.32 -14.42 -14.17
C LEU A 168 9.62 -14.86 -13.48
N VAL A 169 9.81 -16.16 -13.25
CA VAL A 169 11.05 -16.70 -12.66
C VAL A 169 12.25 -16.26 -13.50
N LYS A 170 12.10 -16.27 -14.82
CA LYS A 170 13.16 -15.89 -15.77
C LYS A 170 13.47 -14.40 -15.71
N LEU A 171 12.44 -13.56 -15.60
CA LEU A 171 12.61 -12.11 -15.58
C LEU A 171 13.12 -11.59 -14.23
N LEU A 172 12.67 -12.17 -13.11
CA LEU A 172 13.20 -11.82 -11.79
C LEU A 172 14.59 -12.40 -11.56
N SER A 173 15.02 -13.44 -12.29
CA SER A 173 16.39 -13.99 -12.22
C SER A 173 17.46 -13.13 -12.88
N ASP A 174 17.07 -12.05 -13.56
CA ASP A 174 18.03 -11.12 -14.15
C ASP A 174 18.78 -10.35 -13.04
N PRO A 175 20.12 -10.41 -13.00
CA PRO A 175 20.96 -9.78 -11.97
C PRO A 175 20.86 -8.25 -11.92
N ASN A 176 20.25 -7.61 -12.92
CA ASN A 176 19.96 -6.18 -12.90
C ASN A 176 18.78 -5.82 -11.98
N TYR A 177 17.96 -6.80 -11.56
CA TYR A 177 16.89 -6.58 -10.59
C TYR A 177 17.44 -6.60 -9.16
N ARG A 178 17.57 -5.40 -8.56
CA ARG A 178 18.13 -5.15 -7.21
C ARG A 178 17.19 -5.47 -6.04
N VAL A 179 16.07 -6.13 -6.29
CA VAL A 179 15.06 -6.41 -5.28
C VAL A 179 15.43 -7.71 -4.56
N ASN A 180 15.80 -7.63 -3.28
CA ASN A 180 16.00 -8.76 -2.38
C ASN A 180 14.70 -9.57 -2.28
N LYS A 181 14.79 -10.81 -2.77
CA LYS A 181 13.69 -11.77 -2.88
C LYS A 181 13.58 -12.57 -1.59
N HIS A 182 13.07 -11.98 -0.51
CA HIS A 182 12.79 -12.79 0.67
C HIS A 182 11.44 -13.49 0.50
N LYS A 183 11.55 -14.82 0.32
CA LYS A 183 10.51 -15.86 0.46
C LYS A 183 9.66 -16.18 -0.77
N TYR A 184 10.26 -16.80 -1.79
CA TYR A 184 9.54 -17.84 -2.53
C TYR A 184 9.49 -19.09 -1.66
N VAL A 185 8.45 -19.23 -0.83
CA VAL A 185 8.23 -20.50 -0.13
C VAL A 185 6.86 -21.01 -0.54
N GLN A 186 6.86 -21.86 -1.57
CA GLN A 186 5.83 -22.88 -1.69
C GLN A 186 6.07 -23.87 -0.54
N HIS A 187 5.09 -24.01 0.34
CA HIS A 187 4.88 -25.24 1.09
C HIS A 187 3.68 -25.96 0.47
#